data_AF-A0A661XNW8-F1
#
_entry.id   AF-A0A661XNW8-F1
#
_cell.length_a   1.000
_cell.length_b   1.000
_cell.length_c   1.000
_cell.angle_alpha   90.00
_cell.angle_beta   90.00
_cell.angle_gamma   90.00
#
_symmetry.space_group_name_H-M   'P 1'
#
loop_
_entity.id
_entity.type
_entity.pdbx_description
1 polymer ?
#
loop_
_entity_poly.entity_id
_entity_poly.type
_entity_poly.pdbx_seq_one_letter_code
_entity_poly.pdbx_strand_id
1 'polypeptide(L)' 'MKYKRILLKLSGEALMGDQQYGIDADRLNQYSKEIKKIKDLG' A
#
# COMPACT_ATOMS: atom_id res chain seq x y z
N MET A 1 -8.06 3.44 17.24
CA MET A 1 -8.09 2.52 16.07
C MET A 1 -8.84 1.25 16.43
N LYS A 2 -9.60 0.64 15.50
CA LYS A 2 -10.38 -0.58 15.76
C LYS A 2 -9.51 -1.84 15.85
N TYR A 3 -8.38 -1.88 15.15
CA TYR A 3 -7.44 -3.01 15.13
C TYR A 3 -6.07 -2.55 15.62
N LYS A 4 -5.40 -3.38 16.44
CA LYS A 4 -4.05 -3.13 16.97
C LYS A 4 -2.93 -3.65 16.05
N ARG A 5 -3.21 -4.69 15.27
CA ARG A 5 -2.29 -5.29 14.29
C ARG A 5 -3.11 -5.89 13.17
N ILE A 6 -2.66 -5.70 11.93
CA ILE A 6 -3.29 -6.25 10.74
C ILE A 6 -2.22 -6.89 9.86
N LEU A 7 -2.61 -7.90 9.09
CA LEU A 7 -1.86 -8.38 7.94
C LEU A 7 -2.55 -7.82 6.69
N LEU A 8 -1.92 -6.86 6.02
CA LEU A 8 -2.44 -6.28 4.79
C LEU A 8 -1.82 -7.03 3.60
N LYS A 9 -2.63 -7.82 2.89
CA LYS A 9 -2.22 -8.50 1.65
C LYS A 9 -2.62 -7.66 0.45
N LEU A 10 -1.64 -7.28 -0.36
CA LEU A 10 -1.84 -6.61 -1.65
C LEU A 10 -1.64 -7.63 -2.77
N SER A 11 -2.43 -7.52 -3.84
CA SER A 11 -2.23 -8.34 -5.04
C SER A 11 -1.18 -7.68 -5.96
N GLY A 12 -0.52 -8.44 -6.83
CA GLY A 12 0.50 -7.91 -7.74
C GLY A 12 -0.08 -6.88 -8.71
N GLU A 13 -1.32 -7.10 -9.14
CA GLU A 13 -2.08 -6.21 -10.02
C GLU A 13 -2.34 -4.85 -9.37
N ALA A 14 -2.52 -4.80 -8.04
CA ALA A 14 -2.71 -3.54 -7.33
C ALA A 14 -1.47 -2.64 -7.36
N LEU A 15 -0.28 -3.24 -7.52
CA LEU A 15 0.99 -2.53 -7.64
C LEU A 15 1.31 -2.12 -9.08
N MET A 16 0.59 -2.64 -10.07
CA MET A 16 0.84 -2.36 -11.49
C MET A 16 0.23 -1.03 -11.94
N GLY A 17 -0.79 -0.52 -11.24
CA GLY A 17 -1.46 0.72 -11.65
C GLY A 17 -2.05 0.61 -13.06
N ASP A 18 -1.72 1.58 -13.92
CA ASP A 18 -2.12 1.58 -15.34
C ASP A 18 -1.11 0.86 -16.24
N GLN A 19 -0.02 0.30 -15.68
CA GLN A 19 0.98 -0.44 -16.43
C GLN A 19 0.51 -1.88 -16.70
N GLN A 20 0.83 -2.40 -17.90
CA GLN A 20 0.51 -3.79 -18.26
C GLN A 20 1.44 -4.82 -17.62
N TYR A 21 2.58 -4.40 -17.07
CA TYR A 21 3.54 -5.25 -16.36
C TYR A 21 4.39 -4.42 -15.40
N GLY A 22 4.98 -5.06 -14.39
CA GLY A 22 5.94 -4.43 -13.49
C GLY A 22 5.33 -3.86 -12.21
N ILE A 23 6.01 -2.88 -11.62
CA ILE A 23 5.58 -2.18 -10.40
C ILE A 23 5.56 -0.69 -10.73
N ASP A 24 4.40 -0.08 -10.56
CA ASP A 24 4.22 1.35 -10.66
C ASP A 24 4.79 2.03 -9.39
N ALA A 25 5.82 2.84 -9.59
CA ALA A 25 6.51 3.55 -8.52
C ALA A 25 5.62 4.59 -7.81
N ASP A 26 4.66 5.19 -8.52
CA ASP A 26 3.74 6.16 -7.95
C ASP A 26 2.72 5.47 -7.06
N ARG A 27 2.19 4.32 -7.50
CA ARG A 27 1.34 3.44 -6.66
C ARG A 27 2.06 2.97 -5.42
N LEU A 28 3.31 2.52 -5.57
CA LEU A 28 4.13 2.08 -4.44
C LEU A 28 4.36 3.21 -3.43
N ASN A 29 4.68 4.41 -3.92
CA ASN A 29 4.86 5.60 -3.09
C ASN A 29 3.57 6.02 -2.38
N GLN A 30 2.42 5.92 -3.05
CA GLN A 30 1.12 6.18 -2.45
C GLN A 30 0.86 5.22 -1.28
N TYR A 31 0.98 3.91 -1.52
CA TYR A 31 0.76 2.91 -0.47
C TYR A 31 1.73 3.07 0.71
N SER A 32 2.99 3.38 0.43
CA SER A 32 3.99 3.67 1.47
C SER A 32 3.55 4.83 2.38
N LYS A 33 3.06 5.94 1.80
CA LYS A 33 2.56 7.09 2.56
C LYS A 33 1.30 6.77 3.36
N GLU A 34 0.37 6.01 2.79
CA GLU A 34 -0.87 5.60 3.48
C GLU A 34 -0.56 4.67 4.66
N ILE A 35 0.31 3.67 4.47
CA ILE A 35 0.74 2.76 5.53
C ILE A 35 1.48 3.53 6.63
N LYS A 36 2.36 4.47 6.26
CA LYS A 36 3.04 5.35 7.23
C LYS A 36 2.04 6.16 8.04
N LYS A 37 1.05 6.79 7.39
CA LYS A 37 0.01 7.57 8.07
C LYS A 37 -0.73 6.71 9.10
N ILE A 38 -1.07 5.47 8.77
CA ILE A 38 -1.75 4.55 9.69
C ILE A 38 -0.83 4.16 10.85
N LYS A 39 0.45 3.89 10.58
CA LYS A 39 1.45 3.58 11.62
C LYS A 39 1.67 4.74 12.58
N ASP A 40 1.74 5.96 12.06
CA ASP A 40 2.00 7.17 12.86
C ASP A 40 0.78 7.53 13.75
N LEU A 41 -0.40 6.95 13.47
CA LEU A 41 -1.61 7.12 14.29
C LEU A 41 -1.68 6.22 15.54
N GLY A 42 -0.78 5.24 15.70
CA GLY A 42 -0.63 4.44 16.94
C GLY A 42 -0.72 2.93 16.78
#